data_AF-A0AAW4L2X0-F1
#
_entry.id   AF-A0AAW4L2X0-F1
#
_cell.length_a   1.000
_cell.length_b   1.000
_cell.length_c   1.000
_cell.angle_alpha   90.00
_cell.angle_beta   90.00
_cell.angle_gamma   90.00
#
_symmetry.space_group_name_H-M   'P 1'
#
loop_
_entity.id
_entity.type
_entity.pdbx_description
1 polymer ?
#
loop_
_entity_poly.entity_id
_entity_poly.type
_entity_poly.pdbx_seq_one_letter_code
_entity_poly.pdbx_strand_id
1 'polypeptide(L)'
;MNYRVFMVIMVMPLLLFGCAARSVAVTVPLNPAATINTLTSSVALSIKAGEKGLSGRGYLIMRSPDQFRLVILSPFGTTVAEMFLNGDHLLYVASSQNLAYQGLLSDLPNAPALQGWRLLRWTTERVFPEKAGQEHLSRRRADGERETIDFDSQGLVLKKNVDGDEVRYEGYQSVDGVPVPTTIEITDRLGITVRITLDEPEVNTALDEKAFVPVLEGVTVLPLSQFPVS
;
A
#
# COMPACT_ATOMS: atom_id res chain seq x y z
N MET A 1 15.04 54.31 -45.15
CA MET A 1 16.33 53.74 -44.70
C MET A 1 16.35 53.86 -43.18
N ASN A 2 16.23 52.72 -42.51
CA ASN A 2 15.26 52.54 -41.42
C ASN A 2 15.93 52.37 -40.03
N TYR A 3 16.15 53.47 -39.33
CA TYR A 3 16.63 53.45 -37.93
C TYR A 3 15.60 52.94 -36.91
N ARG A 4 14.32 52.80 -37.32
CA ARG A 4 13.24 52.28 -36.47
C ARG A 4 13.24 50.75 -36.31
N VAL A 5 13.88 50.01 -37.22
CA VAL A 5 13.89 48.53 -37.17
C VAL A 5 15.00 48.00 -36.27
N PHE A 6 16.12 48.73 -36.14
CA PHE A 6 17.28 48.25 -35.38
C PHE A 6 17.09 48.32 -33.85
N MET A 7 16.23 49.23 -33.36
CA MET A 7 16.02 49.41 -31.92
C MET A 7 15.05 48.38 -31.31
N VAL A 8 14.16 47.78 -32.11
CA VAL A 8 13.20 46.77 -31.62
C VAL A 8 13.87 45.39 -31.46
N ILE A 9 14.90 45.09 -32.25
CA ILE A 9 15.59 43.79 -32.22
C ILE A 9 16.54 43.66 -31.01
N MET A 10 17.03 44.78 -30.45
CA MET A 10 18.02 44.75 -29.36
C MET A 10 17.41 44.64 -27.96
N VAL A 11 16.12 44.92 -27.78
CA VAL A 11 15.44 44.86 -26.46
C VAL A 11 14.75 43.50 -26.22
N MET A 12 14.60 42.66 -27.24
CA MET A 12 13.85 41.41 -27.15
C MET A 12 14.57 40.20 -26.49
N PRO A 13 15.91 40.11 -26.36
CA PRO A 13 16.52 38.94 -25.70
C PRO A 13 16.53 39.02 -24.16
N LEU A 14 16.14 40.14 -23.56
CA LEU A 14 16.19 40.34 -22.09
C LEU A 14 14.95 39.84 -21.33
N LEU A 15 13.90 39.39 -22.01
CA LEU A 15 12.69 38.84 -21.38
C LEU A 15 12.69 37.31 -21.23
N LEU A 16 13.80 36.63 -21.57
CA LEU A 16 13.92 35.18 -21.43
C LEU A 16 14.59 34.71 -20.13
N PHE A 17 14.98 35.61 -19.23
CA PHE A 17 15.37 35.25 -17.86
C PHE A 17 14.12 35.09 -16.99
N GLY A 18 13.23 34.17 -17.38
CA GLY A 18 12.28 33.59 -16.45
C GLY A 18 13.07 32.84 -15.39
N CYS A 19 13.27 33.46 -14.23
CA CYS A 19 13.73 32.77 -13.04
C CYS A 19 12.81 31.55 -12.83
N ALA A 20 13.33 30.36 -13.14
CA ALA A 20 12.79 29.12 -12.63
C ALA A 20 12.96 29.19 -11.10
N ALA A 21 11.99 29.81 -10.44
CA ALA A 21 11.80 29.70 -9.00
C ALA A 21 11.51 28.23 -8.74
N ARG A 22 12.58 27.45 -8.54
CA ARG A 22 12.51 26.07 -8.11
C ARG A 22 11.86 26.14 -6.73
N SER A 23 10.56 25.85 -6.67
CA SER A 23 9.85 25.69 -5.41
C SER A 23 10.62 24.66 -4.60
N VAL A 24 11.34 25.11 -3.58
CA VAL A 24 11.95 24.22 -2.60
C VAL A 24 10.76 23.53 -1.95
N ALA A 25 10.55 22.25 -2.30
CA ALA A 25 9.55 21.44 -1.64
C ALA A 25 9.86 21.51 -0.14
N VAL A 26 8.92 22.04 0.63
CA VAL A 26 9.05 22.12 2.09
C VAL A 26 8.96 20.68 2.59
N THR A 27 10.11 20.05 2.84
CA THR A 27 10.14 18.71 3.43
C THR A 27 9.70 18.84 4.89
N VAL A 28 8.46 18.46 5.17
CA VAL A 28 7.96 18.38 6.55
C VAL A 28 8.76 17.28 7.26
N PRO A 29 9.40 17.55 8.42
CA PRO A 29 10.15 16.54 9.14
C PRO A 29 9.25 15.39 9.58
N LEU A 30 9.78 14.16 9.49
CA LEU A 30 9.07 12.94 9.87
C LEU A 30 8.81 12.94 11.38
N ASN A 31 7.55 12.73 11.78
CA ASN A 31 7.13 12.56 13.17
C ASN A 31 6.83 11.07 13.44
N PRO A 32 7.69 10.33 14.18
CA PRO A 32 7.47 8.91 14.44
C PRO A 32 6.17 8.59 15.19
N ALA A 33 5.58 9.57 15.89
CA ALA A 33 4.30 9.41 16.58
C ALA A 33 3.08 9.63 15.67
N ALA A 34 3.26 10.17 14.46
CA ALA A 34 2.16 10.39 13.52
C ALA A 34 1.67 9.05 12.94
N THR A 35 0.36 8.94 12.74
CA THR A 35 -0.27 7.69 12.32
C THR A 35 -0.91 7.81 10.94
N ILE A 36 -0.91 6.70 10.21
CA ILE A 36 -1.66 6.53 8.96
C ILE A 36 -3.11 6.14 9.31
N ASN A 37 -4.06 7.05 9.11
CA ASN A 37 -5.50 6.76 9.22
C ASN A 37 -6.10 6.40 7.87
N THR A 38 -5.65 7.07 6.81
CA THR A 38 -5.97 6.72 5.42
C THR A 38 -4.69 6.70 4.61
N LEU A 39 -4.63 5.83 3.60
CA LEU A 39 -3.55 5.76 2.64
C LEU A 39 -4.14 5.50 1.26
N THR A 40 -3.72 6.31 0.29
CA THR A 40 -3.98 6.09 -1.14
C THR A 40 -2.67 6.13 -1.88
N SER A 41 -2.41 5.14 -2.74
CA SER A 41 -1.15 5.08 -3.49
C SER A 41 -1.30 4.23 -4.73
N SER A 42 -0.59 4.62 -5.80
CA SER A 42 -0.28 3.68 -6.88
C SER A 42 0.65 2.61 -6.33
N VAL A 43 0.48 1.35 -6.72
CA VAL A 43 1.33 0.27 -6.20
C VAL A 43 1.92 -0.60 -7.30
N ALA A 44 3.15 -1.05 -7.08
CA ALA A 44 3.72 -2.19 -7.78
C ALA A 44 3.62 -3.41 -6.85
N LEU A 45 3.09 -4.51 -7.39
CA LEU A 45 2.90 -5.77 -6.70
C LEU A 45 3.85 -6.81 -7.29
N SER A 46 4.47 -7.59 -6.42
CA SER A 46 5.24 -8.77 -6.81
C SER A 46 4.89 -9.90 -5.85
N ILE A 47 4.50 -11.06 -6.38
CA ILE A 47 4.17 -12.26 -5.63
C ILE A 47 5.12 -13.34 -6.10
N LYS A 48 5.83 -13.99 -5.18
CA LYS A 48 6.74 -15.10 -5.47
C LYS A 48 6.34 -16.31 -4.64
N ALA A 49 6.04 -17.41 -5.31
CA ALA A 49 5.71 -18.70 -4.71
C ALA A 49 6.57 -19.78 -5.36
N GLY A 50 7.67 -20.16 -4.70
CA GLY A 50 8.68 -21.05 -5.27
C GLY A 50 9.31 -20.47 -6.54
N GLU A 51 9.27 -21.24 -7.64
CA GLU A 51 9.77 -20.83 -8.97
C GLU A 51 8.79 -19.95 -9.76
N LYS A 52 7.54 -19.83 -9.31
CA LYS A 52 6.53 -19.01 -9.98
C LYS A 52 6.51 -17.61 -9.37
N GLY A 53 6.50 -16.60 -10.24
CA GLY A 53 6.35 -15.20 -9.87
C GLY A 53 5.24 -14.54 -10.67
N LEU A 54 4.49 -13.65 -10.03
CA LEU A 54 3.52 -12.76 -10.66
C LEU A 54 3.86 -11.33 -10.27
N SER A 55 3.93 -10.43 -11.25
CA SER A 55 4.08 -9.00 -11.00
C SER A 55 2.94 -8.22 -11.63
N GLY A 56 2.54 -7.13 -11.00
CA GLY A 56 1.44 -6.29 -11.46
C GLY A 56 1.55 -4.87 -10.97
N ARG A 57 0.66 -4.02 -11.48
CA ARG A 57 0.46 -2.65 -10.98
C ARG A 57 -0.97 -2.50 -10.50
N GLY A 58 -1.20 -1.54 -9.63
CA GLY A 58 -2.50 -1.33 -9.04
C GLY A 58 -2.65 -0.01 -8.32
N TYR A 59 -3.79 0.11 -7.64
CA TYR A 59 -4.05 1.18 -6.69
C TYR A 59 -4.45 0.58 -5.36
N LEU A 60 -3.82 1.09 -4.30
CA LEU A 60 -4.12 0.74 -2.93
C LEU A 60 -4.91 1.89 -2.29
N ILE A 61 -6.03 1.55 -1.67
CA ILE A 61 -6.81 2.44 -0.81
C ILE A 61 -6.98 1.74 0.53
N MET A 62 -6.71 2.44 1.61
CA MET A 62 -6.75 1.88 2.95
C MET A 62 -7.31 2.90 3.92
N ARG A 63 -8.12 2.42 4.86
CA ARG A 63 -8.60 3.18 6.01
C ARG A 63 -8.48 2.32 7.26
N SER A 64 -7.73 2.82 8.22
CA SER A 64 -7.54 2.19 9.51
C SER A 64 -8.89 2.12 10.28
N PRO A 65 -9.13 1.06 11.06
CA PRO A 65 -8.20 -0.03 11.35
C PRO A 65 -8.20 -1.16 10.31
N ASP A 66 -9.27 -1.35 9.56
CA ASP A 66 -9.58 -2.65 8.94
C ASP A 66 -10.27 -2.58 7.57
N GLN A 67 -10.27 -1.42 6.91
CA GLN A 67 -10.81 -1.26 5.55
C GLN A 67 -9.69 -1.13 4.52
N PHE A 68 -9.79 -1.93 3.48
CA PHE A 68 -8.77 -2.01 2.45
C PHE A 68 -9.39 -2.33 1.09
N ARG A 69 -8.88 -1.69 0.04
CA ARG A 69 -9.18 -1.99 -1.34
C ARG A 69 -7.90 -2.01 -2.15
N LEU A 70 -7.69 -3.08 -2.90
CA LEU A 70 -6.64 -3.18 -3.89
C LEU A 70 -7.24 -3.43 -5.25
N VAL A 71 -6.94 -2.53 -6.19
CA VAL A 71 -7.29 -2.66 -7.59
C VAL A 71 -6.06 -3.14 -8.35
N ILE A 72 -6.15 -4.28 -9.02
CA ILE A 72 -5.07 -4.85 -9.83
C ILE A 72 -5.37 -4.56 -11.29
N LEU A 73 -4.40 -3.97 -11.99
CA LEU A 73 -4.51 -3.52 -13.37
C LEU A 73 -3.73 -4.42 -14.33
N SER A 74 -4.24 -4.51 -15.56
CA SER A 74 -3.49 -5.06 -16.67
C SER A 74 -2.40 -4.08 -17.13
N PRO A 75 -1.44 -4.52 -17.94
CA PRO A 75 -0.48 -3.61 -18.59
C PRO A 75 -1.12 -2.50 -19.43
N PHE A 76 -2.39 -2.66 -19.82
CA PHE A 76 -3.17 -1.69 -20.59
C PHE A 76 -4.02 -0.76 -19.72
N GLY A 77 -3.90 -0.85 -18.39
CA GLY A 77 -4.62 0.01 -17.44
C GLY A 77 -6.07 -0.42 -17.16
N THR A 78 -6.51 -1.58 -17.64
CA THR A 78 -7.85 -2.11 -17.35
C THR A 78 -7.85 -2.89 -16.03
N THR A 79 -8.91 -2.79 -15.23
CA THR A 79 -9.06 -3.60 -14.02
C THR A 79 -9.15 -5.08 -14.36
N VAL A 80 -8.26 -5.87 -13.78
CA VAL A 80 -8.25 -7.33 -13.90
C VAL A 80 -8.93 -7.96 -12.70
N ALA A 81 -8.62 -7.45 -11.51
CA ALA A 81 -9.22 -7.89 -10.27
C ALA A 81 -9.30 -6.75 -9.26
N GLU A 82 -10.25 -6.86 -8.35
CA GLU A 82 -10.35 -6.00 -7.18
C GLU A 82 -10.47 -6.85 -5.93
N MET A 83 -9.84 -6.41 -4.85
CA MET A 83 -9.97 -7.03 -3.54
C MET A 83 -10.45 -5.98 -2.56
N PHE A 84 -11.49 -6.33 -1.82
CA PHE A 84 -12.01 -5.54 -0.72
C PHE A 84 -11.87 -6.35 0.55
N LEU A 85 -11.36 -5.71 1.59
CA LEU A 85 -11.31 -6.26 2.93
C LEU A 85 -11.97 -5.26 3.88
N ASN A 86 -12.90 -5.75 4.70
CA ASN A 86 -13.58 -4.99 5.73
C ASN A 86 -13.66 -5.84 7.00
N GLY A 87 -12.80 -5.54 7.98
CA GLY A 87 -12.58 -6.45 9.10
C GLY A 87 -11.99 -7.77 8.60
N ASP A 88 -12.68 -8.87 8.91
CA ASP A 88 -12.31 -10.22 8.44
C ASP A 88 -13.05 -10.64 7.17
N HIS A 89 -13.91 -9.78 6.61
CA HIS A 89 -14.65 -10.10 5.39
C HIS A 89 -13.87 -9.73 4.14
N LEU A 90 -13.53 -10.74 3.33
CA LEU A 90 -12.87 -10.59 2.04
C LEU A 90 -13.91 -10.70 0.91
N LEU A 91 -13.78 -9.82 -0.08
CA LEU A 91 -14.40 -9.95 -1.38
C LEU A 91 -13.33 -9.81 -2.45
N TYR A 92 -13.19 -10.83 -3.29
CA TYR A 92 -12.36 -10.80 -4.49
C TYR A 92 -13.27 -10.72 -5.72
N VAL A 93 -13.08 -9.74 -6.58
CA VAL A 93 -13.82 -9.57 -7.84
C VAL A 93 -12.86 -9.85 -9.00
N ALA A 94 -13.14 -10.89 -9.78
CA ALA A 94 -12.47 -11.20 -11.04
C ALA A 94 -13.18 -10.46 -12.18
N SER A 95 -12.77 -9.23 -12.46
CA SER A 95 -13.49 -8.34 -13.39
C SER A 95 -13.65 -8.92 -14.79
N SER A 96 -12.67 -9.69 -15.28
CA SER A 96 -12.72 -10.31 -16.62
C SER A 96 -13.72 -11.46 -16.74
N GLN A 97 -14.18 -12.03 -15.62
CA GLN A 97 -15.04 -13.21 -15.57
C GLN A 97 -16.46 -12.89 -15.09
N ASN A 98 -16.74 -11.62 -14.73
CA ASN A 98 -17.99 -11.23 -14.04
C ASN A 98 -18.29 -12.13 -12.84
N LEU A 99 -17.23 -12.47 -12.09
CA LEU A 99 -17.28 -13.40 -10.97
C LEU A 99 -16.68 -12.75 -9.73
N ALA A 100 -17.26 -12.99 -8.58
CA ALA A 100 -16.72 -12.58 -7.31
C ALA A 100 -16.76 -13.73 -6.30
N TYR A 101 -15.85 -13.69 -5.35
CA TYR A 101 -15.73 -14.65 -4.26
C TYR A 101 -15.78 -13.90 -2.93
N GLN A 102 -16.68 -14.28 -2.05
CA GLN A 102 -16.90 -13.58 -0.78
C GLN A 102 -16.91 -14.56 0.40
N GLY A 103 -16.29 -14.17 1.51
CA GLY A 103 -16.25 -14.98 2.73
C GLY A 103 -15.42 -14.33 3.82
N LEU A 104 -15.12 -15.11 4.87
CA LEU A 104 -14.17 -14.70 5.89
C LEU A 104 -12.74 -14.99 5.43
N LEU A 105 -11.75 -14.23 5.91
CA LEU A 105 -10.33 -14.53 5.68
C LEU A 105 -9.97 -15.97 6.13
N SER A 106 -10.65 -16.50 7.15
CA SER A 106 -10.50 -17.89 7.60
C SER A 106 -10.99 -18.93 6.59
N ASP A 107 -11.84 -18.53 5.63
CA ASP A 107 -12.41 -19.40 4.61
C ASP A 107 -11.55 -19.44 3.35
N LEU A 108 -10.47 -18.66 3.30
CA LEU A 108 -9.52 -18.72 2.21
C LEU A 108 -9.01 -20.15 2.07
N PRO A 109 -9.08 -20.76 0.86
CA PRO A 109 -8.40 -22.02 0.65
C PRO A 109 -6.92 -21.86 0.98
N ASN A 110 -6.23 -22.96 1.27
CA ASN A 110 -4.78 -22.99 1.47
C ASN A 110 -4.05 -22.67 0.15
N ALA A 111 -4.21 -21.43 -0.32
CA ALA A 111 -3.64 -20.84 -1.50
C ALA A 111 -2.51 -19.92 -1.04
N PRO A 112 -1.25 -20.30 -1.30
CA PRO A 112 -0.04 -19.51 -1.08
C PRO A 112 -0.18 -17.98 -1.24
N ALA A 113 -0.68 -17.52 -2.38
CA ALA A 113 -0.76 -16.09 -2.71
C ALA A 113 -1.82 -15.33 -1.90
N LEU A 114 -2.79 -16.03 -1.29
CA LEU A 114 -3.90 -15.39 -0.59
C LEU A 114 -3.65 -15.21 0.92
N GLN A 115 -2.79 -16.05 1.49
CA GLN A 115 -2.43 -15.99 2.91
C GLN A 115 -1.66 -14.70 3.26
N GLY A 116 -0.85 -14.19 2.32
CA GLY A 116 -0.17 -12.90 2.46
C GLY A 116 -1.10 -11.70 2.65
N TRP A 117 -2.35 -11.76 2.16
CA TRP A 117 -3.30 -10.66 2.33
C TRP A 117 -3.81 -10.50 3.76
N ARG A 118 -3.88 -11.60 4.53
CA ARG A 118 -4.19 -11.56 5.97
C ARG A 118 -3.20 -10.68 6.73
N LEU A 119 -1.96 -10.62 6.24
CA LEU A 119 -0.85 -9.89 6.85
C LEU A 119 -0.86 -8.41 6.47
N LEU A 120 -1.61 -7.99 5.43
CA LEU A 120 -1.79 -6.57 5.15
C LEU A 120 -2.53 -5.83 6.24
N ARG A 121 -3.36 -6.50 7.04
CA ARG A 121 -3.95 -5.86 8.22
C ARG A 121 -2.87 -5.32 9.19
N TRP A 122 -1.64 -5.84 9.14
CA TRP A 122 -0.57 -5.39 10.02
C TRP A 122 0.07 -4.08 9.53
N THR A 123 -0.19 -3.64 8.29
CA THR A 123 0.32 -2.36 7.76
C THR A 123 -0.39 -1.15 8.36
N THR A 124 -1.63 -1.32 8.82
CA THR A 124 -2.40 -0.30 9.57
C THR A 124 -2.22 -0.41 11.08
N GLU A 125 -1.78 -1.56 11.59
CA GLU A 125 -1.74 -1.81 13.02
C GLU A 125 -0.69 -0.92 13.69
N ARG A 126 -1.21 -0.03 14.56
CA ARG A 126 -0.41 0.91 15.35
C ARG A 126 0.40 0.18 16.40
N VAL A 127 1.72 0.26 16.29
CA VAL A 127 2.63 -0.25 17.30
C VAL A 127 3.71 0.80 17.54
N PHE A 128 3.91 1.15 18.80
CA PHE A 128 4.97 2.03 19.24
C PHE A 128 5.86 1.27 20.24
N PRO A 129 7.15 1.62 20.34
CA PRO A 129 8.00 1.11 21.40
C PRO A 129 7.44 1.53 22.78
N GLU A 130 7.49 0.64 23.76
CA GLU A 130 7.06 0.92 25.14
C GLU A 130 8.03 1.86 25.86
N LYS A 131 9.30 1.88 25.42
CA LYS A 131 10.38 2.71 25.96
C LYS A 131 11.16 3.37 24.83
N ALA A 132 11.62 4.59 25.05
CA ALA A 132 12.50 5.27 24.10
C ALA A 132 13.76 4.42 23.83
N GLY A 133 14.10 4.24 22.55
CA GLY A 133 15.24 3.42 22.13
C GLY A 133 15.03 1.90 22.22
N GLN A 134 13.80 1.42 22.44
CA GLN A 134 13.51 -0.01 22.39
C GLN A 134 13.58 -0.51 20.95
N GLU A 135 14.54 -1.38 20.68
CA GLU A 135 14.73 -2.00 19.35
C GLU A 135 13.88 -3.25 19.15
N HIS A 136 13.46 -3.91 20.23
CA HIS A 136 12.74 -5.18 20.16
C HIS A 136 11.59 -5.23 21.18
N LEU A 137 10.41 -5.65 20.72
CA LEU A 137 9.23 -5.92 21.53
C LEU A 137 8.75 -7.34 21.25
N SER A 138 8.50 -8.11 22.31
CA SER A 138 7.80 -9.38 22.21
C SER A 138 6.55 -9.34 23.08
N ARG A 139 5.40 -9.64 22.49
CA ARG A 139 4.11 -9.66 23.17
C ARG A 139 3.29 -10.87 22.77
N ARG A 140 2.31 -11.20 23.61
CA ARG A 140 1.32 -12.24 23.31
C ARG A 140 0.06 -11.56 22.78
N ARG A 141 -0.41 -12.00 21.62
CA ARG A 141 -1.64 -11.49 21.00
C ARG A 141 -2.87 -12.06 21.70
N ALA A 142 -4.03 -11.50 21.38
CA ALA A 142 -5.32 -11.96 21.91
C ALA A 142 -5.65 -13.41 21.52
N ASP A 143 -5.17 -13.87 20.36
CA ASP A 143 -5.27 -15.25 19.88
C ASP A 143 -4.29 -16.22 20.58
N GLY A 144 -3.41 -15.71 21.45
CA GLY A 144 -2.44 -16.49 22.19
C GLY A 144 -1.10 -16.71 21.46
N GLU A 145 -0.97 -16.26 20.19
CA GLU A 145 0.27 -16.33 19.42
C GLU A 145 1.31 -15.33 19.95
N ARG A 146 2.58 -15.66 19.76
CA ARG A 146 3.69 -14.77 20.09
C ARG A 146 3.98 -13.88 18.88
N GLU A 147 3.96 -12.58 19.11
CA GLU A 147 4.38 -11.57 18.15
C GLU A 147 5.73 -10.99 18.59
N THR A 148 6.64 -10.82 17.64
CA THR A 148 7.86 -10.03 17.82
C THR A 148 7.88 -8.87 16.84
N ILE A 149 8.37 -7.72 17.31
CA ILE A 149 8.37 -6.46 16.57
C ILE A 149 9.73 -5.82 16.75
N ASP A 150 10.39 -5.51 15.64
CA ASP A 150 11.67 -4.80 15.62
C ASP A 150 11.43 -3.35 15.21
N PHE A 151 12.10 -2.42 15.89
CA PHE A 151 12.05 -0.99 15.62
C PHE A 151 13.41 -0.45 15.21
N ASP A 152 13.42 0.66 14.47
CA ASP A 152 14.64 1.45 14.24
C ASP A 152 14.94 2.38 15.43
N SER A 153 16.04 3.14 15.31
CA SER A 153 16.46 4.11 16.32
C SER A 153 15.49 5.28 16.52
N GLN A 154 14.57 5.51 15.57
CA GLN A 154 13.51 6.53 15.65
C GLN A 154 12.19 5.95 16.20
N GLY A 155 12.12 4.64 16.45
CA GLY A 155 10.92 3.94 16.91
C GLY A 155 9.95 3.54 15.80
N LEU A 156 10.37 3.57 14.53
CA LEU A 156 9.58 3.08 13.40
C LEU A 156 9.67 1.56 13.30
N VAL A 157 8.57 0.90 12.97
CA VAL A 157 8.54 -0.56 12.84
C VAL A 157 9.33 -0.98 11.61
N LEU A 158 10.33 -1.83 11.78
CA LEU A 158 11.10 -2.45 10.69
C LEU A 158 10.53 -3.81 10.32
N LYS A 159 10.10 -4.58 11.32
CA LYS A 159 9.71 -5.98 11.14
C LYS A 159 8.66 -6.39 12.16
N LYS A 160 7.69 -7.20 11.74
CA LYS A 160 6.76 -7.93 12.60
C LYS A 160 6.84 -9.42 12.25
N ASN A 161 6.83 -10.29 13.25
CA ASN A 161 6.78 -11.74 13.05
C ASN A 161 5.74 -12.37 13.98
N VAL A 162 4.89 -13.23 13.43
CA VAL A 162 3.91 -14.02 14.19
C VAL A 162 3.86 -15.43 13.59
N ASP A 163 4.21 -16.44 14.39
CA ASP A 163 4.09 -17.86 14.02
C ASP A 163 4.67 -18.23 12.63
N GLY A 164 5.83 -17.65 12.30
CA GLY A 164 6.53 -17.89 11.03
C GLY A 164 6.10 -16.98 9.87
N ASP A 165 5.00 -16.24 10.02
CA ASP A 165 4.62 -15.16 9.10
C ASP A 165 5.41 -13.89 9.46
N GLU A 166 6.01 -13.22 8.47
CA GLU A 166 6.83 -12.02 8.62
C GLU A 166 6.30 -10.87 7.75
N VAL A 167 6.33 -9.66 8.29
CA VAL A 167 6.13 -8.42 7.54
C VAL A 167 7.30 -7.49 7.78
N ARG A 168 7.92 -6.99 6.72
CA ARG A 168 9.03 -6.04 6.72
C ARG A 168 8.58 -4.72 6.12
N TYR A 169 9.03 -3.62 6.72
CA TYR A 169 8.74 -2.26 6.28
C TYR A 169 10.06 -1.56 5.96
N GLU A 170 10.18 -1.04 4.73
CA GLU A 170 11.43 -0.52 4.22
C GLU A 170 11.23 0.86 3.58
N GLY A 171 12.32 1.65 3.57
CA GLY A 171 12.39 2.93 2.87
C GLY A 171 11.35 3.94 3.36
N TYR A 172 11.28 4.16 4.67
CA TYR A 172 10.37 5.18 5.22
C TYR A 172 10.63 6.56 4.64
N GLN A 173 9.56 7.25 4.26
CA GLN A 173 9.57 8.65 3.86
C GLN A 173 8.56 9.47 4.67
N SER A 174 8.77 10.78 4.72
CA SER A 174 7.82 11.71 5.32
C SER A 174 6.79 12.15 4.28
N VAL A 175 5.52 11.81 4.51
CA VAL A 175 4.38 12.33 3.74
C VAL A 175 3.58 13.21 4.68
N ASP A 176 3.64 14.53 4.49
CA ASP A 176 3.04 15.53 5.39
C ASP A 176 3.40 15.31 6.88
N GLY A 177 4.63 14.87 7.16
CA GLY A 177 5.13 14.58 8.50
C GLY A 177 4.79 13.19 9.03
N VAL A 178 4.04 12.38 8.28
CA VAL A 178 3.70 11.00 8.63
C VAL A 178 4.75 10.04 8.08
N PRO A 179 5.28 9.10 8.88
CA PRO A 179 6.18 8.06 8.40
C PRO A 179 5.41 7.06 7.54
N VAL A 180 5.79 6.94 6.27
CA VAL A 180 5.19 5.98 5.33
C VAL A 180 6.27 5.06 4.77
N PRO A 181 6.18 3.74 4.96
CA PRO A 181 7.10 2.81 4.32
C PRO A 181 6.84 2.76 2.82
N THR A 182 7.86 2.96 1.99
CA THR A 182 7.72 2.85 0.54
C THR A 182 7.64 1.42 0.06
N THR A 183 8.12 0.46 0.85
CA THR A 183 8.02 -0.97 0.54
C THR A 183 7.52 -1.73 1.75
N ILE A 184 6.55 -2.61 1.51
CA ILE A 184 6.02 -3.58 2.46
C ILE A 184 6.27 -4.95 1.86
N GLU A 185 7.05 -5.78 2.54
CA GLU A 185 7.31 -7.16 2.12
C GLU A 185 6.72 -8.11 3.15
N ILE A 186 5.94 -9.05 2.66
CA ILE A 186 5.21 -10.03 3.47
C ILE A 186 5.74 -11.38 3.07
N THR A 187 6.17 -12.18 4.04
CA THR A 187 6.57 -13.57 3.80
C THR A 187 5.76 -14.47 4.71
N ASP A 188 4.98 -15.38 4.15
CA ASP A 188 4.26 -16.36 4.97
C ASP A 188 5.19 -17.51 5.43
N ARG A 189 4.70 -18.32 6.37
CA ARG A 189 5.39 -19.51 6.86
C ARG A 189 5.74 -20.55 5.80
N LEU A 190 5.09 -20.51 4.63
CA LEU A 190 5.31 -21.41 3.49
C LEU A 190 6.38 -20.85 2.52
N GLY A 191 6.92 -19.66 2.80
CA GLY A 191 7.96 -19.01 2.01
C GLY A 191 7.44 -18.24 0.81
N ILE A 192 6.13 -17.93 0.76
CA ILE A 192 5.57 -17.05 -0.26
C ILE A 192 5.80 -15.61 0.12
N THR A 193 6.36 -14.87 -0.81
CA THR A 193 6.68 -13.46 -0.63
C THR A 193 5.74 -12.60 -1.45
N VAL A 194 5.05 -11.66 -0.80
CA VAL A 194 4.29 -10.58 -1.43
C VAL A 194 4.99 -9.27 -1.13
N ARG A 195 5.48 -8.59 -2.16
CA ARG A 195 6.08 -7.26 -2.07
C ARG A 195 5.15 -6.22 -2.67
N ILE A 196 4.88 -5.19 -1.90
CA ILE A 196 4.09 -4.01 -2.29
C ILE A 196 5.01 -2.80 -2.22
N THR A 197 5.21 -2.13 -3.35
CA THR A 197 5.92 -0.86 -3.41
C THR A 197 4.92 0.25 -3.65
N LEU A 198 4.89 1.22 -2.75
CA LEU A 198 4.04 2.41 -2.82
C LEU A 198 4.72 3.46 -3.71
N ASP A 199 3.94 4.00 -4.64
CA ASP A 199 4.32 5.05 -5.56
C ASP A 199 3.36 6.23 -5.33
N GLU A 200 3.94 7.40 -5.07
CA GLU A 200 3.23 8.64 -4.73
C GLU A 200 2.15 8.45 -3.64
N PRO A 201 2.49 7.98 -2.42
CA PRO A 201 1.51 7.79 -1.37
C PRO A 201 0.97 9.12 -0.84
N GLU A 202 -0.35 9.18 -0.68
CA GLU A 202 -1.06 10.23 0.04
C GLU A 202 -1.62 9.65 1.33
N VAL A 203 -1.53 10.41 2.42
CA VAL A 203 -1.95 9.94 3.75
C VAL A 203 -2.89 10.93 4.41
N ASN A 204 -3.79 10.41 5.23
CA ASN A 204 -4.74 11.19 6.03
C ASN A 204 -5.62 12.14 5.18
N THR A 205 -5.77 11.85 3.90
CA THR A 205 -6.73 12.50 3.00
C THR A 205 -8.12 11.95 3.25
N ALA A 206 -9.14 12.79 3.02
CA ALA A 206 -10.53 12.38 3.13
C ALA A 206 -10.88 11.39 2.00
N LEU A 207 -11.41 10.22 2.37
CA LEU A 207 -11.85 9.19 1.43
C LEU A 207 -13.37 9.11 1.41
N ASP A 208 -13.96 9.05 0.22
CA ASP A 208 -15.39 8.76 0.02
C ASP A 208 -15.69 7.32 0.46
N GLU A 209 -16.79 7.11 1.19
CA GLU A 209 -17.27 5.77 1.57
C GLU A 209 -17.43 4.84 0.36
N LYS A 210 -17.82 5.38 -0.79
CA LYS A 210 -17.94 4.63 -2.05
C LYS A 210 -16.63 4.00 -2.50
N ALA A 211 -15.47 4.49 -2.03
CA ALA A 211 -14.18 3.89 -2.34
C ALA A 211 -14.07 2.45 -1.81
N PHE A 212 -14.83 2.09 -0.76
CA PHE A 212 -14.83 0.78 -0.12
C PHE A 212 -16.07 -0.07 -0.45
N VAL A 213 -16.96 0.44 -1.30
CA VAL A 213 -18.18 -0.27 -1.71
C VAL A 213 -17.95 -0.92 -3.08
N PRO A 214 -18.01 -2.26 -3.19
CA PRO A 214 -17.84 -2.95 -4.45
C PRO A 214 -19.04 -2.76 -5.38
N VAL A 215 -18.79 -2.63 -6.68
CA VAL A 215 -19.84 -2.64 -7.71
C VAL A 215 -20.03 -4.07 -8.19
N LEU A 216 -21.18 -4.67 -7.89
CA LEU A 216 -21.47 -6.09 -8.16
C LEU A 216 -22.57 -6.30 -9.21
N GLU A 217 -22.97 -5.24 -9.92
CA GLU A 217 -23.98 -5.35 -10.97
C GLU A 217 -23.51 -6.29 -12.09
N GLY A 218 -24.30 -7.31 -12.39
CA GLY A 218 -23.95 -8.34 -13.39
C GLY A 218 -22.87 -9.34 -12.95
N VAL A 219 -22.41 -9.27 -11.69
CA VAL A 219 -21.38 -10.16 -11.14
C VAL A 219 -22.02 -11.34 -10.40
N THR A 220 -21.60 -12.56 -10.74
CA THR A 220 -21.99 -13.75 -9.98
C THR A 220 -21.13 -13.85 -8.72
N VAL A 221 -21.75 -13.91 -7.55
CA VAL A 221 -21.02 -14.01 -6.27
C VAL A 221 -21.04 -15.45 -5.77
N LEU A 222 -19.86 -16.02 -5.56
CA LEU A 222 -19.63 -17.35 -5.03
C LEU A 222 -19.03 -17.29 -3.61
N PRO A 223 -19.18 -18.36 -2.81
CA PRO A 223 -18.45 -18.47 -1.54
C PRO A 223 -16.93 -18.47 -1.75
N LEU A 224 -16.19 -17.84 -0.85
CA LEU A 224 -14.73 -17.79 -0.90
C LEU A 224 -14.07 -19.18 -0.82
N SER A 225 -14.74 -20.15 -0.19
CA SER A 225 -14.30 -21.55 -0.16
C SER A 225 -14.24 -22.22 -1.54
N GLN A 226 -14.87 -21.62 -2.56
CA GLN A 226 -14.81 -22.09 -3.95
C GLN A 226 -13.72 -21.37 -4.77
N PHE A 227 -12.90 -20.53 -4.14
CA PHE A 227 -11.85 -19.80 -4.84
C PHE A 227 -10.85 -20.79 -5.49
N PRO A 228 -10.50 -20.60 -6.78
CA PRO A 228 -9.63 -21.52 -7.49
C PRO A 228 -8.21 -21.52 -6.91
N VAL A 229 -7.75 -22.68 -6.46
CA VAL A 229 -6.38 -22.95 -6.04
C VAL A 229 -5.62 -23.50 -7.25
N SER A 230 -4.79 -22.69 -7.89
CA SER A 230 -3.95 -23.07 -9.04
C SER A 230 -2.49 -23.30 -8.66
#